data_AF-A0AAV7Q7L4-F1
#
_entry.id   AF-A0AAV7Q7L4-F1
#
_cell.length_a   1.000
_cell.length_b   1.000
_cell.length_c   1.000
_cell.angle_alpha   90.00
_cell.angle_beta   90.00
_cell.angle_gamma   90.00
#
_symmetry.space_group_name_H-M   'P 1'
#
loop_
_entity.id
_entity.type
_entity.pdbx_description
1 polymer ?
#
loop_
_entity_poly.entity_id
_entity_poly.type
_entity_poly.pdbx_seq_one_letter_code
_entity_poly.pdbx_strand_id
1 'polypeptide(L)'
;MVCIHGLCGIQSARAQAFFKVHGICGIQGPWSQASSRVHGLCGIQGSGAQASSRVHGLCGIQGSGAQAFSKVHGLSGIHGPWAQASSRVHGLCGIQGPWAQACSKVHGLCGIQGPGAQASSRVHGHRGIQGAGAQASSRVHGLCGIQGSGAQAFSKVHGLSGIHGPWAQASSRVHRLCGIQGPWAQACSKVHGLCGIQGPWAQASSRVHGHRGIQGAGAQASSRVHGHRGIQGPGAQASSRVHGLCGIQGAGAQASSRVHGLCGIHGPGVLAFSRVHGLCGIQGAGAQACSSLWTRW
;
A
#
# COMPACT_ATOMS: atom_id res chain seq x y z
N MET A 1 -33.66 18.82 -23.83
CA MET A 1 -32.33 18.37 -23.32
C MET A 1 -31.26 19.22 -23.96
N VAL A 2 -30.38 19.84 -23.18
CA VAL A 2 -29.30 20.69 -23.73
C VAL A 2 -28.04 19.84 -23.94
N CYS A 3 -27.55 19.82 -25.18
CA CYS A 3 -26.28 19.22 -25.57
C CYS A 3 -25.33 20.34 -26.00
N ILE A 4 -24.12 20.35 -25.46
CA ILE A 4 -23.08 21.32 -25.81
C ILE A 4 -21.91 20.61 -26.47
N HIS A 5 -21.41 21.22 -27.55
CA HIS A 5 -20.25 20.75 -28.32
C HIS A 5 -19.31 21.92 -28.57
N GLY A 6 -18.00 21.73 -28.37
CA GLY A 6 -16.96 22.58 -28.95
C GLY A 6 -16.82 24.00 -28.38
N LEU A 7 -17.12 24.22 -27.10
CA LEU A 7 -16.96 25.55 -26.48
C LEU A 7 -15.56 25.76 -25.94
N CYS A 8 -14.96 26.93 -26.15
CA CYS A 8 -13.71 27.32 -25.52
C CYS A 8 -13.79 28.72 -24.92
N GLY A 9 -13.01 28.98 -23.86
CA GLY A 9 -12.89 30.33 -23.27
C GLY A 9 -14.09 30.73 -22.41
N ILE A 10 -14.63 29.80 -21.64
CA ILE A 10 -15.78 30.06 -20.78
C ILE A 10 -15.31 30.76 -19.50
N GLN A 11 -15.64 32.04 -19.37
CA GLN A 11 -15.61 32.74 -18.08
C GLN A 11 -16.98 32.55 -17.42
N SER A 12 -17.04 31.81 -16.31
CA SER A 12 -18.32 31.55 -15.63
C SER A 12 -18.19 31.74 -14.14
N ALA A 13 -19.29 32.24 -13.55
CA ALA A 13 -19.58 32.22 -12.12
C ALA A 13 -20.97 31.57 -11.88
N ARG A 14 -21.41 30.66 -12.76
CA ARG A 14 -22.77 30.09 -12.71
C ARG A 14 -22.76 28.57 -12.71
N ALA A 15 -23.71 28.00 -11.94
CA ALA A 15 -24.04 26.59 -11.97
C ALA A 15 -24.73 26.22 -13.29
N GLN A 16 -24.27 25.16 -13.95
CA GLN A 16 -24.80 24.74 -15.23
C GLN A 16 -25.17 23.25 -15.21
N ALA A 17 -26.36 22.92 -15.74
CA ALA A 17 -26.85 21.56 -15.86
C ALA A 17 -27.01 21.18 -17.34
N PHE A 18 -26.29 20.14 -17.77
CA PHE A 18 -26.30 19.69 -19.17
C PHE A 18 -26.64 18.21 -19.30
N PHE A 19 -27.33 17.84 -20.38
CA PHE A 19 -27.50 16.42 -20.66
C PHE A 19 -26.19 15.83 -21.18
N LYS A 20 -25.58 16.44 -22.21
CA LYS A 20 -24.33 15.96 -22.83
C LYS A 20 -23.37 17.11 -23.06
N VAL A 21 -22.10 16.90 -22.73
CA VAL A 21 -21.00 17.84 -22.96
C VAL A 21 -19.89 17.16 -23.75
N HIS A 22 -19.43 17.82 -24.81
CA HIS A 22 -18.32 17.38 -25.67
C HIS A 22 -17.35 18.52 -25.95
N GLY A 23 -16.06 18.27 -25.73
CA GLY A 23 -14.99 19.15 -26.20
C GLY A 23 -15.10 20.57 -25.66
N ILE A 24 -15.01 20.73 -24.33
CA ILE A 24 -14.94 22.07 -23.72
C ILE A 24 -13.52 22.33 -23.21
N CYS A 25 -12.99 23.52 -23.52
CA CYS A 25 -11.68 23.97 -23.06
C CYS A 25 -11.71 25.36 -22.41
N GLY A 26 -10.70 25.64 -21.58
CA GLY A 26 -10.40 27.02 -21.14
C GLY A 26 -11.50 27.59 -20.26
N ILE A 27 -11.89 26.86 -19.22
CA ILE A 27 -12.83 27.36 -18.20
C ILE A 27 -12.02 28.14 -17.17
N GLN A 28 -12.37 29.41 -16.95
CA GLN A 28 -11.72 30.27 -15.95
C GLN A 28 -12.73 30.76 -14.92
N GLY A 29 -12.32 30.74 -13.65
CA GLY A 29 -13.10 31.23 -12.52
C GLY A 29 -13.92 30.16 -11.79
N PRO A 30 -14.76 30.56 -10.84
CA PRO A 30 -15.58 29.64 -10.05
C PRO A 30 -16.59 28.88 -10.91
N TRP A 31 -16.55 27.55 -10.86
CA TRP A 31 -17.42 26.73 -11.71
C TRP A 31 -18.20 25.67 -10.94
N SER A 32 -19.43 25.40 -11.38
CA SER A 32 -20.26 24.31 -10.88
C SER A 32 -21.00 23.67 -12.04
N GLN A 33 -20.78 22.37 -12.26
CA GLN A 33 -21.38 21.66 -13.40
C GLN A 33 -22.01 20.34 -12.99
N ALA A 34 -23.27 20.16 -13.36
CA ALA A 34 -23.96 18.88 -13.31
C ALA A 34 -24.20 18.37 -14.75
N SER A 35 -23.80 17.13 -15.05
CA SER A 35 -24.04 16.60 -16.40
C SER A 35 -24.18 15.09 -16.49
N SER A 36 -25.03 14.60 -17.38
CA SER A 36 -25.18 13.14 -17.52
C SER A 36 -23.95 12.49 -18.18
N ARG A 37 -23.38 13.15 -19.20
CA ARG A 37 -22.17 12.68 -19.90
C ARG A 37 -21.26 13.83 -20.29
N VAL A 38 -19.97 13.61 -20.09
CA VAL A 38 -18.87 14.52 -20.44
C VAL A 38 -17.83 13.76 -21.25
N HIS A 39 -17.40 14.32 -22.37
CA HIS A 39 -16.25 13.85 -23.14
C HIS A 39 -15.34 15.03 -23.46
N GLY A 40 -14.06 14.94 -23.11
CA GLY A 40 -13.05 15.95 -23.45
C GLY A 40 -13.29 17.28 -22.75
N LEU A 41 -12.91 17.37 -21.47
CA LEU A 41 -12.77 18.64 -20.75
C LEU A 41 -11.29 18.92 -20.51
N CYS A 42 -10.80 20.10 -20.90
CA CYS A 42 -9.42 20.47 -20.63
C CYS A 42 -9.24 21.93 -20.22
N GLY A 43 -8.13 22.22 -19.52
CA GLY A 43 -7.73 23.60 -19.21
C GLY A 43 -8.74 24.31 -18.32
N ILE A 44 -9.02 23.74 -17.15
CA ILE A 44 -9.89 24.34 -16.14
C ILE A 44 -9.00 25.03 -15.11
N GLN A 45 -9.18 26.34 -14.93
CA GLN A 45 -8.45 27.12 -13.95
C GLN A 45 -9.42 27.79 -12.97
N GLY A 46 -9.28 27.47 -11.69
CA GLY A 46 -10.10 28.06 -10.62
C GLY A 46 -10.62 27.04 -9.62
N SER A 47 -11.50 27.50 -8.73
CA SER A 47 -12.16 26.65 -7.74
C SER A 47 -13.51 26.14 -8.27
N GLY A 48 -13.86 24.88 -8.01
CA GLY A 48 -15.18 24.44 -8.44
C GLY A 48 -15.58 23.02 -8.11
N ALA A 49 -16.82 22.69 -8.50
CA ALA A 49 -17.43 21.40 -8.24
C ALA A 49 -18.03 20.78 -9.52
N GLN A 50 -17.84 19.48 -9.70
CA GLN A 50 -18.42 18.74 -10.81
C GLN A 50 -19.19 17.52 -10.34
N ALA A 51 -20.41 17.37 -10.83
CA ALA A 51 -21.19 16.15 -10.72
C ALA A 51 -21.44 15.57 -12.12
N SER A 52 -21.03 14.33 -12.37
CA SER A 52 -21.37 13.66 -13.62
C SER A 52 -21.59 12.16 -13.55
N SER A 53 -22.56 11.65 -14.30
CA SER A 53 -22.76 10.19 -14.38
C SER A 53 -21.64 9.50 -15.17
N ARG A 54 -21.06 10.15 -16.19
CA ARG A 54 -19.94 9.59 -16.97
C ARG A 54 -19.01 10.67 -17.50
N VAL A 55 -17.72 10.52 -17.20
CA VAL A 55 -16.65 11.38 -17.73
C VAL A 55 -15.65 10.54 -18.52
N HIS A 56 -15.31 11.00 -19.72
CA HIS A 56 -14.20 10.49 -20.51
C HIS A 56 -13.25 11.65 -20.86
N GLY A 57 -11.98 11.53 -20.48
CA GLY A 57 -10.96 12.52 -20.84
C GLY A 57 -11.21 13.85 -20.17
N LEU A 58 -10.69 14.01 -18.95
CA LEU A 58 -10.60 15.29 -18.28
C LEU A 58 -9.13 15.56 -17.91
N CYS A 59 -8.61 16.71 -18.30
CA CYS A 59 -7.20 17.02 -18.09
C CYS A 59 -6.91 18.49 -17.82
N GLY A 60 -5.73 18.78 -17.27
CA GLY A 60 -5.26 20.17 -17.10
C GLY A 60 -6.17 20.97 -16.18
N ILE A 61 -6.44 20.45 -14.98
CA ILE A 61 -7.13 21.19 -13.93
C ILE A 61 -6.07 21.86 -13.06
N GLN A 62 -6.15 23.18 -12.92
CA GLN A 62 -5.33 23.96 -12.01
C GLN A 62 -6.21 24.72 -11.01
N GLY A 63 -6.08 24.41 -9.73
CA GLY A 63 -6.88 25.03 -8.67
C GLY A 63 -7.48 24.01 -7.72
N SER A 64 -8.50 24.42 -6.98
CA SER A 64 -9.16 23.56 -5.99
C SER A 64 -10.45 22.95 -6.52
N GLY A 65 -10.64 21.64 -6.35
CA GLY A 65 -11.76 20.95 -6.99
C GLY A 65 -12.42 19.87 -6.13
N ALA A 66 -13.74 19.80 -6.17
CA ALA A 66 -14.52 18.69 -5.63
C ALA A 66 -15.30 17.99 -6.76
N GLN A 67 -15.07 16.70 -6.95
CA GLN A 67 -15.63 15.96 -8.08
C GLN A 67 -16.42 14.74 -7.62
N ALA A 68 -17.67 14.62 -8.07
CA ALA A 68 -18.55 13.50 -7.81
C ALA A 68 -18.93 12.82 -9.13
N PHE A 69 -18.43 11.61 -9.36
CA PHE A 69 -18.63 10.91 -10.62
C PHE A 69 -19.15 9.49 -10.46
N SER A 70 -20.14 9.06 -11.25
CA SER A 70 -20.47 7.63 -11.23
C SER A 70 -19.40 6.79 -11.95
N LYS A 71 -18.92 7.24 -13.12
CA LYS A 71 -17.84 6.56 -13.88
C LYS A 71 -16.88 7.57 -14.49
N VAL A 72 -15.59 7.29 -14.39
CA VAL A 72 -14.53 8.11 -14.98
C VAL A 72 -13.53 7.26 -15.74
N HIS A 73 -13.17 7.73 -16.93
CA HIS A 73 -12.07 7.22 -17.73
C HIS A 73 -11.14 8.37 -18.11
N GLY A 74 -9.87 8.30 -17.72
CA GLY A 74 -8.86 9.28 -18.08
C GLY A 74 -9.02 10.60 -17.35
N LEU A 75 -8.34 10.71 -16.20
CA LEU A 75 -8.07 11.97 -15.51
C LEU A 75 -6.57 12.23 -15.52
N SER A 76 -6.13 13.40 -15.94
CA SER A 76 -4.69 13.68 -15.96
C SER A 76 -4.30 15.14 -15.76
N GLY A 77 -3.17 15.39 -15.10
CA GLY A 77 -2.64 16.75 -14.97
C GLY A 77 -3.54 17.62 -14.08
N ILE A 78 -3.72 17.18 -12.85
CA ILE A 78 -4.45 17.94 -11.81
C ILE A 78 -3.39 18.56 -10.90
N HIS A 79 -3.39 19.88 -10.79
CA HIS A 79 -2.49 20.62 -9.93
C HIS A 79 -3.27 21.47 -8.92
N GLY A 80 -3.04 21.22 -7.64
CA GLY A 80 -3.71 21.89 -6.53
C GLY A 80 -4.58 20.94 -5.69
N PRO A 81 -5.23 21.47 -4.62
CA PRO A 81 -6.03 20.67 -3.71
C PRO A 81 -7.22 20.02 -4.39
N TRP A 82 -7.34 18.70 -4.29
CA TRP A 82 -8.38 17.98 -5.04
C TRP A 82 -9.07 16.88 -4.23
N ALA A 83 -10.39 16.81 -4.34
CA ALA A 83 -11.21 15.78 -3.74
C ALA A 83 -12.10 15.09 -4.78
N GLN A 84 -12.09 13.76 -4.81
CA GLN A 84 -12.97 12.97 -5.69
C GLN A 84 -13.74 11.89 -4.94
N ALA A 85 -15.05 11.86 -5.19
CA ALA A 85 -15.93 10.73 -4.92
C ALA A 85 -16.32 10.04 -6.24
N SER A 86 -16.10 8.73 -6.37
CA SER A 86 -16.59 8.01 -7.55
C SER A 86 -16.95 6.54 -7.35
N SER A 87 -17.92 6.04 -8.11
CA SER A 87 -18.17 4.59 -8.12
C SER A 87 -17.10 3.81 -8.89
N ARG A 88 -16.53 4.38 -9.96
CA ARG A 88 -15.49 3.73 -10.75
C ARG A 88 -14.56 4.72 -11.45
N VAL A 89 -13.26 4.52 -11.27
CA VAL A 89 -12.20 5.26 -11.97
C VAL A 89 -11.32 4.28 -12.74
N HIS A 90 -11.03 4.58 -14.01
CA HIS A 90 -9.90 4.00 -14.73
C HIS A 90 -9.00 5.09 -15.29
N GLY A 91 -7.69 4.95 -15.06
CA GLY A 91 -6.68 5.84 -15.60
C GLY A 91 -6.73 7.21 -14.95
N LEU A 92 -5.98 7.39 -13.87
CA LEU A 92 -5.73 8.69 -13.27
C LEU A 92 -4.21 8.88 -13.12
N CYS A 93 -3.71 10.00 -13.62
CA CYS A 93 -2.27 10.24 -13.73
C CYS A 93 -1.89 11.69 -13.44
N GLY A 94 -0.69 11.94 -12.91
CA GLY A 94 -0.14 13.29 -12.83
C GLY A 94 -0.96 14.21 -11.92
N ILE A 95 -1.21 13.77 -10.69
CA ILE A 95 -1.80 14.62 -9.65
C ILE A 95 -0.67 15.20 -8.82
N GLN A 96 -0.67 16.53 -8.67
CA GLN A 96 0.28 17.24 -7.85
C GLN A 96 -0.45 18.11 -6.82
N GLY A 97 -0.11 17.93 -5.55
CA GLY A 97 -0.68 18.68 -4.43
C GLY A 97 -1.52 17.79 -3.49
N PRO A 98 -2.17 18.39 -2.48
CA PRO A 98 -3.00 17.66 -1.53
C PRO A 98 -4.19 16.98 -2.21
N TRP A 99 -4.43 15.71 -1.92
CA TRP A 99 -5.51 14.96 -2.57
C TRP A 99 -6.30 14.07 -1.61
N ALA A 100 -7.59 13.91 -1.89
CA ALA A 100 -8.47 12.99 -1.20
C ALA A 100 -9.35 12.23 -2.20
N GLN A 101 -9.34 10.90 -2.14
CA GLN A 101 -10.12 10.08 -3.06
C GLN A 101 -10.95 9.02 -2.32
N ALA A 102 -12.26 9.05 -2.52
CA ALA A 102 -13.20 8.03 -2.08
C ALA A 102 -13.80 7.31 -3.30
N CYS A 103 -13.41 6.05 -3.54
CA CYS A 103 -13.84 5.34 -4.75
C CYS A 103 -14.21 3.87 -4.52
N SER A 104 -15.33 3.39 -5.06
CA SER A 104 -15.64 1.95 -4.93
C SER A 104 -14.63 1.09 -5.70
N LYS A 105 -14.24 1.49 -6.92
CA LYS A 105 -13.27 0.77 -7.74
C LYS A 105 -12.31 1.73 -8.44
N VAL A 106 -11.01 1.44 -8.34
CA VAL A 106 -9.95 2.19 -9.00
C VAL A 106 -9.05 1.25 -9.78
N HIS A 107 -8.79 1.58 -11.04
CA HIS A 107 -7.81 0.89 -11.88
C HIS A 107 -6.84 1.90 -12.48
N GLY A 108 -5.54 1.69 -12.31
CA GLY A 108 -4.49 2.50 -12.91
C GLY A 108 -4.42 3.90 -12.30
N LEU A 109 -3.70 4.03 -11.19
CA LEU A 109 -3.21 5.31 -10.69
C LEU A 109 -1.69 5.42 -10.91
N CYS A 110 -1.22 6.55 -11.43
CA CYS A 110 0.21 6.75 -11.67
C CYS A 110 0.66 8.20 -11.40
N GLY A 111 1.88 8.40 -10.90
CA GLY A 111 2.50 9.72 -10.83
C GLY A 111 1.71 10.70 -9.95
N ILE A 112 1.42 10.28 -8.72
CA ILE A 112 0.76 11.12 -7.72
C ILE A 112 1.83 11.66 -6.79
N GLN A 113 1.88 12.98 -6.64
CA GLN A 113 2.84 13.67 -5.78
C GLN A 113 2.14 14.60 -4.80
N GLY A 114 2.46 14.45 -3.52
CA GLY A 114 1.94 15.28 -2.44
C GLY A 114 1.21 14.47 -1.37
N PRO A 115 0.84 15.12 -0.26
CA PRO A 115 0.14 14.46 0.82
C PRO A 115 -1.26 14.04 0.39
N GLY A 116 -1.73 12.87 0.82
CA GLY A 116 -3.12 12.53 0.53
C GLY A 116 -3.70 11.31 1.21
N ALA A 117 -5.00 11.14 0.99
CA ALA A 117 -5.81 10.08 1.57
C ALA A 117 -6.65 9.37 0.51
N GLN A 118 -6.68 8.04 0.58
CA GLN A 118 -7.52 7.23 -0.31
C GLN A 118 -8.35 6.22 0.47
N ALA A 119 -9.66 6.24 0.25
CA ALA A 119 -10.57 5.20 0.71
C ALA A 119 -11.17 4.50 -0.52
N SER A 120 -11.01 3.18 -0.63
CA SER A 120 -11.59 2.46 -1.77
C SER A 120 -11.92 1.00 -1.52
N SER A 121 -12.99 0.49 -2.12
CA SER A 121 -13.32 -0.93 -1.93
C SER A 121 -12.37 -1.84 -2.73
N ARG A 122 -11.97 -1.44 -3.93
CA ARG A 122 -11.00 -2.18 -4.75
C ARG A 122 -10.04 -1.27 -5.49
N VAL A 123 -8.78 -1.68 -5.47
CA VAL A 123 -7.67 -1.03 -6.16
C VAL A 123 -6.93 -2.03 -7.03
N HIS A 124 -6.63 -1.64 -8.27
CA HIS A 124 -5.77 -2.38 -9.17
C HIS A 124 -4.76 -1.45 -9.86
N GLY A 125 -3.46 -1.74 -9.70
CA GLY A 125 -2.39 -1.05 -10.41
C GLY A 125 -2.21 0.40 -9.94
N HIS A 126 -1.45 0.59 -8.86
CA HIS A 126 -0.89 1.89 -8.51
C HIS A 126 0.62 1.89 -8.71
N ARG A 127 1.13 3.00 -9.25
CA ARG A 127 2.56 3.20 -9.44
C ARG A 127 2.98 4.64 -9.11
N GLY A 128 4.16 4.83 -8.53
CA GLY A 128 4.80 6.15 -8.48
C GLY A 128 4.01 7.13 -7.62
N ILE A 129 3.77 6.75 -6.37
CA ILE A 129 3.18 7.66 -5.37
C ILE A 129 4.32 8.23 -4.55
N GLN A 130 4.41 9.55 -4.51
CA GLN A 130 5.43 10.28 -3.76
C GLN A 130 4.79 11.20 -2.73
N GLY A 131 5.21 11.08 -1.47
CA GLY A 131 4.74 11.93 -0.37
C GLY A 131 4.15 11.15 0.79
N ALA A 132 3.61 11.88 1.77
CA ALA A 132 2.95 11.29 2.92
C ALA A 132 1.54 10.81 2.56
N GLY A 133 1.10 9.64 3.03
CA GLY A 133 -0.27 9.23 2.71
C GLY A 133 -0.89 8.18 3.60
N ALA A 134 -2.23 8.20 3.61
CA ALA A 134 -3.05 7.18 4.23
C ALA A 134 -3.92 6.49 3.17
N GLN A 135 -3.90 5.15 3.09
CA GLN A 135 -4.89 4.44 2.27
C GLN A 135 -5.61 3.36 3.05
N ALA A 136 -6.92 3.29 2.82
CA ALA A 136 -7.81 2.29 3.33
C ALA A 136 -8.46 1.57 2.16
N SER A 137 -8.29 0.24 2.08
CA SER A 137 -8.94 -0.54 1.04
C SER A 137 -9.32 -1.96 1.40
N SER A 138 -10.47 -2.42 0.92
CA SER A 138 -10.86 -3.83 1.13
C SER A 138 -10.01 -4.79 0.28
N ARG A 139 -9.64 -4.42 -0.95
CA ARG A 139 -8.79 -5.25 -1.81
C ARG A 139 -7.83 -4.42 -2.65
N VAL A 140 -6.57 -4.79 -2.61
CA VAL A 140 -5.51 -4.18 -3.39
C VAL A 140 -4.79 -5.23 -4.22
N HIS A 141 -4.64 -4.95 -5.52
CA HIS A 141 -3.80 -5.73 -6.43
C HIS A 141 -2.77 -4.82 -7.09
N GLY A 142 -1.48 -5.04 -6.79
CA GLY A 142 -0.37 -4.31 -7.38
C GLY A 142 -0.30 -2.85 -6.94
N LEU A 143 0.42 -2.59 -5.84
CA LEU A 143 1.02 -1.27 -5.59
C LEU A 143 2.52 -1.36 -5.77
N CYS A 144 3.11 -0.40 -6.49
CA CYS A 144 4.55 -0.37 -6.70
C CYS A 144 5.11 1.05 -6.68
N GLY A 145 6.36 1.23 -6.25
CA GLY A 145 7.07 2.50 -6.36
C GLY A 145 6.43 3.58 -5.49
N ILE A 146 6.33 3.30 -4.20
CA ILE A 146 5.86 4.28 -3.21
C ILE A 146 7.08 4.86 -2.52
N GLN A 147 7.20 6.18 -2.51
CA GLN A 147 8.29 6.89 -1.85
C GLN A 147 7.72 7.91 -0.87
N GLY A 148 8.13 7.82 0.39
CA GLY A 148 7.66 8.71 1.46
C GLY A 148 7.14 7.93 2.66
N SER A 149 6.38 8.62 3.52
CA SER A 149 5.79 8.03 4.72
C SER A 149 4.36 7.58 4.46
N GLY A 150 3.94 6.45 5.06
CA GLY A 150 2.56 6.02 4.87
C GLY A 150 1.99 5.11 5.95
N ALA A 151 0.67 5.20 6.10
CA ALA A 151 -0.14 4.34 6.96
C ALA A 151 -1.24 3.66 6.12
N GLN A 152 -1.27 2.33 6.14
CA GLN A 152 -2.18 1.55 5.30
C GLN A 152 -3.05 0.61 6.11
N ALA A 153 -4.35 0.62 5.80
CA ALA A 153 -5.33 -0.30 6.36
C ALA A 153 -6.00 -1.10 5.23
N PHE A 154 -5.58 -2.35 5.06
CA PHE A 154 -6.08 -3.19 3.97
C PHE A 154 -6.74 -4.48 4.44
N SER A 155 -7.91 -4.85 3.92
CA SER A 155 -8.41 -6.20 4.22
C SER A 155 -7.55 -7.25 3.50
N LYS A 156 -7.40 -7.17 2.17
CA LYS A 156 -6.59 -8.12 1.40
C LYS A 156 -5.65 -7.40 0.44
N VAL A 157 -4.40 -7.85 0.40
CA VAL A 157 -3.38 -7.31 -0.49
C VAL A 157 -2.71 -8.42 -1.30
N HIS A 158 -2.54 -8.16 -2.59
CA HIS A 158 -1.80 -9.01 -3.50
C HIS A 158 -0.81 -8.19 -4.33
N GLY A 159 0.49 -8.39 -4.11
CA GLY A 159 1.54 -7.67 -4.82
C GLY A 159 1.73 -6.25 -4.27
N LEU A 160 2.77 -6.10 -3.46
CA LEU A 160 3.31 -4.82 -3.03
C LEU A 160 4.81 -4.83 -3.26
N SER A 161 5.35 -3.79 -3.90
CA SER A 161 6.79 -3.72 -4.13
C SER A 161 7.39 -2.32 -4.22
N GLY A 162 8.70 -2.19 -3.93
CA GLY A 162 9.42 -0.94 -4.14
C GLY A 162 8.87 0.18 -3.27
N ILE A 163 8.80 -0.06 -1.96
CA ILE A 163 8.40 0.92 -0.96
C ILE A 163 9.69 1.49 -0.35
N HIS A 164 9.85 2.81 -0.39
CA HIS A 164 11.00 3.49 0.18
C HIS A 164 10.55 4.57 1.17
N GLY A 165 10.95 4.44 2.43
CA GLY A 165 10.60 5.35 3.52
C GLY A 165 9.78 4.68 4.63
N PRO A 166 9.41 5.44 5.68
CA PRO A 166 8.69 4.90 6.84
C PRO A 166 7.29 4.38 6.48
N TRP A 167 6.99 3.14 6.85
CA TRP A 167 5.75 2.50 6.44
C TRP A 167 5.09 1.69 7.55
N ALA A 168 3.80 1.92 7.77
CA ALA A 168 2.96 1.15 8.69
C ALA A 168 1.80 0.48 7.93
N GLN A 169 1.60 -0.82 8.16
CA GLN A 169 0.52 -1.58 7.52
C GLN A 169 -0.27 -2.44 8.51
N ALA A 170 -1.59 -2.24 8.55
CA ALA A 170 -2.54 -3.13 9.17
C ALA A 170 -3.33 -3.90 8.10
N SER A 171 -3.38 -5.23 8.19
CA SER A 171 -4.19 -6.00 7.22
C SER A 171 -4.69 -7.37 7.67
N SER A 172 -5.73 -7.90 7.03
CA SER A 172 -6.15 -9.30 7.31
C SER A 172 -5.31 -10.32 6.54
N ARG A 173 -4.90 -9.99 5.31
CA ARG A 173 -4.09 -10.87 4.47
C ARG A 173 -3.18 -10.10 3.53
N VAL A 174 -1.91 -10.50 3.48
CA VAL A 174 -0.91 -10.02 2.52
C VAL A 174 -0.35 -11.20 1.74
N HIS A 175 -0.23 -11.03 0.43
CA HIS A 175 0.46 -11.96 -0.46
C HIS A 175 1.45 -11.19 -1.34
N ARG A 176 2.71 -11.67 -1.39
CA ARG A 176 3.81 -11.11 -2.20
C ARG A 176 4.09 -9.65 -1.88
N LEU A 177 4.80 -9.42 -0.78
CA LEU A 177 5.35 -8.12 -0.42
C LEU A 177 6.88 -8.17 -0.54
N CYS A 178 7.47 -7.31 -1.36
CA CYS A 178 8.91 -7.34 -1.62
C CYS A 178 9.57 -5.97 -1.80
N GLY A 179 10.85 -5.83 -1.46
CA GLY A 179 11.60 -4.60 -1.75
C GLY A 179 11.09 -3.41 -0.94
N ILE A 180 11.08 -3.56 0.39
CA ILE A 180 10.83 -2.44 1.31
C ILE A 180 12.18 -1.95 1.83
N GLN A 181 12.42 -0.65 1.75
CA GLN A 181 13.59 0.01 2.29
C GLN A 181 13.17 1.11 3.27
N GLY A 182 13.69 1.05 4.49
CA GLY A 182 13.40 1.99 5.57
C GLY A 182 12.60 1.37 6.72
N PRO A 183 12.22 2.19 7.72
CA PRO A 183 11.48 1.72 8.88
C PRO A 183 10.11 1.14 8.50
N TRP A 184 9.82 -0.07 8.96
CA TRP A 184 8.58 -0.76 8.61
C TRP A 184 7.90 -1.41 9.82
N ALA A 185 6.58 -1.23 9.93
CA ALA A 185 5.76 -1.89 10.92
C ALA A 185 4.56 -2.58 10.26
N GLN A 186 4.30 -3.85 10.60
CA GLN A 186 3.16 -4.58 10.09
C GLN A 186 2.40 -5.35 11.17
N ALA A 187 1.09 -5.15 11.20
CA ALA A 187 0.13 -5.98 11.91
C ALA A 187 -0.73 -6.75 10.89
N CYS A 188 -0.65 -8.08 10.86
CA CYS A 188 -1.41 -8.86 9.88
C CYS A 188 -1.89 -10.23 10.37
N SER A 189 -3.14 -10.62 10.10
CA SER A 189 -3.56 -11.99 10.46
C SER A 189 -2.83 -13.07 9.65
N LYS A 190 -2.60 -12.86 8.35
CA LYS A 190 -1.98 -13.86 7.46
C LYS A 190 -1.04 -13.22 6.44
N VAL A 191 0.21 -13.64 6.44
CA VAL A 191 1.23 -13.16 5.50
C VAL A 191 1.78 -14.32 4.68
N HIS A 192 1.87 -14.14 3.37
CA HIS A 192 2.49 -15.08 2.45
C HIS A 192 3.48 -14.37 1.53
N GLY A 193 4.74 -14.80 1.52
CA GLY A 193 5.76 -14.27 0.61
C GLY A 193 6.20 -12.86 0.99
N LEU A 194 7.13 -12.76 1.94
CA LEU A 194 7.88 -11.53 2.24
C LEU A 194 9.32 -11.64 1.74
N CYS A 195 9.80 -10.65 1.00
CA CYS A 195 11.17 -10.68 0.50
C CYS A 195 11.89 -9.33 0.41
N GLY A 196 13.20 -9.28 0.62
CA GLY A 196 14.01 -8.07 0.38
C GLY A 196 13.54 -6.88 1.23
N ILE A 197 13.46 -7.08 2.54
CA ILE A 197 13.17 -6.01 3.50
C ILE A 197 14.51 -5.51 4.05
N GLN A 198 14.76 -4.21 3.98
CA GLN A 198 16.00 -3.58 4.46
C GLN A 198 15.67 -2.40 5.38
N GLY A 199 16.18 -2.43 6.61
CA GLY A 199 15.98 -1.39 7.62
C GLY A 199 15.30 -1.91 8.89
N PRO A 200 15.02 -1.01 9.86
CA PRO A 200 14.34 -1.39 11.08
C PRO A 200 12.94 -1.93 10.82
N TRP A 201 12.57 -3.05 11.45
CA TRP A 201 11.30 -3.71 11.16
C TRP A 201 10.60 -4.25 12.41
N ALA A 202 9.27 -4.18 12.43
CA ALA A 202 8.43 -4.77 13.47
C ALA A 202 7.24 -5.49 12.86
N GLN A 203 7.03 -6.76 13.21
CA GLN A 203 5.93 -7.55 12.68
C GLN A 203 5.16 -8.29 13.77
N ALA A 204 3.86 -8.06 13.82
CA ALA A 204 2.90 -8.88 14.56
C ALA A 204 2.01 -9.62 13.57
N SER A 205 1.98 -10.96 13.61
CA SER A 205 1.11 -11.72 12.70
C SER A 205 0.62 -13.06 13.23
N SER A 206 -0.65 -13.42 13.02
CA SER A 206 -1.13 -14.74 13.47
C SER A 206 -0.50 -15.88 12.69
N ARG A 207 -0.34 -15.73 11.37
CA ARG A 207 0.34 -16.73 10.51
C ARG A 207 1.25 -16.07 9.49
N VAL A 208 2.41 -16.68 9.31
CA VAL A 208 3.42 -16.23 8.37
C VAL A 208 3.93 -17.41 7.55
N HIS A 209 4.03 -17.22 6.23
CA HIS A 209 4.54 -18.22 5.29
C HIS A 209 5.52 -17.58 4.30
N GLY A 210 6.74 -18.10 4.18
CA GLY A 210 7.68 -17.73 3.12
C GLY A 210 8.29 -16.35 3.32
N HIS A 211 9.31 -16.23 4.18
CA HIS A 211 10.16 -15.05 4.31
C HIS A 211 11.54 -15.30 3.72
N ARG A 212 12.09 -14.32 2.99
CA ARG A 212 13.46 -14.39 2.47
C ARG A 212 14.17 -13.04 2.47
N GLY A 213 15.40 -12.97 2.99
CA GLY A 213 16.27 -11.80 2.79
C GLY A 213 15.74 -10.56 3.51
N ILE A 214 15.66 -10.66 4.83
CA ILE A 214 15.32 -9.54 5.72
C ILE A 214 16.60 -9.09 6.38
N GLN A 215 16.93 -7.80 6.28
CA GLN A 215 18.14 -7.21 6.82
C GLN A 215 17.81 -5.99 7.67
N GLY A 216 18.33 -5.94 8.90
CA GLY A 216 18.15 -4.82 9.81
C GLY A 216 17.62 -5.25 11.18
N ALA A 217 17.65 -4.30 12.12
CA ALA A 217 17.16 -4.54 13.47
C ALA A 217 15.65 -4.81 13.47
N GLY A 218 15.18 -5.81 14.20
CA GLY A 218 13.73 -5.97 14.26
C GLY A 218 13.14 -6.97 15.23
N ALA A 219 11.82 -6.95 15.29
CA ALA A 219 11.03 -7.77 16.20
C ALA A 219 9.90 -8.48 15.47
N GLN A 220 9.71 -9.78 15.76
CA GLN A 220 8.60 -10.58 15.25
C GLN A 220 7.84 -11.26 16.38
N ALA A 221 6.52 -11.10 16.37
CA ALA A 221 5.59 -11.88 17.17
C ALA A 221 4.62 -12.64 16.26
N SER A 222 4.59 -13.97 16.35
CA SER A 222 3.65 -14.77 15.55
C SER A 222 3.11 -16.03 16.19
N SER A 223 1.84 -16.37 15.96
CA SER A 223 1.34 -17.67 16.43
C SER A 223 1.94 -18.84 15.62
N ARG A 224 2.12 -18.67 14.31
CA ARG A 224 2.66 -19.72 13.43
C ARG A 224 3.54 -19.15 12.33
N VAL A 225 4.72 -19.72 12.19
CA VAL A 225 5.71 -19.37 11.18
C VAL A 225 6.02 -20.58 10.31
N HIS A 226 6.04 -20.42 8.99
CA HIS A 226 6.48 -21.44 8.05
C HIS A 226 7.46 -20.87 7.01
N GLY A 227 8.65 -21.47 6.88
CA GLY A 227 9.58 -21.15 5.80
C GLY A 227 10.16 -19.74 5.89
N HIS A 228 11.00 -19.49 6.89
CA HIS A 228 11.80 -18.27 7.01
C HIS A 228 13.26 -18.56 6.65
N ARG A 229 13.85 -17.73 5.77
CA ARG A 229 15.25 -17.85 5.38
C ARG A 229 15.97 -16.51 5.32
N GLY A 230 17.21 -16.43 5.80
CA GLY A 230 18.09 -15.28 5.53
C GLY A 230 17.61 -14.01 6.24
N ILE A 231 17.57 -14.05 7.58
CA ILE A 231 17.31 -12.88 8.42
C ILE A 231 18.66 -12.45 8.99
N GLN A 232 19.05 -11.20 8.76
CA GLN A 232 20.32 -10.65 9.20
C GLN A 232 20.11 -9.37 10.02
N GLY A 233 20.81 -9.24 11.14
CA GLY A 233 20.72 -8.09 12.03
C GLY A 233 20.19 -8.47 13.41
N PRO A 234 20.27 -7.54 14.38
CA PRO A 234 19.85 -7.83 15.74
C PRO A 234 18.33 -7.92 15.87
N GLY A 235 17.81 -8.78 16.75
CA GLY A 235 16.35 -8.83 16.89
C GLY A 235 15.78 -9.81 17.89
N ALA A 236 14.45 -9.74 18.03
CA ALA A 236 13.68 -10.62 18.91
C ALA A 236 12.58 -11.34 18.12
N GLN A 237 12.46 -12.65 18.31
CA GLN A 237 11.45 -13.47 17.64
C GLN A 237 10.71 -14.32 18.66
N ALA A 238 9.41 -14.07 18.81
CA ALA A 238 8.53 -14.88 19.64
C ALA A 238 7.51 -15.58 18.74
N SER A 239 7.42 -16.91 18.84
CA SER A 239 6.41 -17.65 18.10
C SER A 239 5.86 -18.90 18.78
N SER A 240 4.56 -19.16 18.72
CA SER A 240 4.02 -20.40 19.33
C SER A 240 4.45 -21.66 18.56
N ARG A 241 4.51 -21.59 17.23
CA ARG A 241 4.99 -22.69 16.37
C ARG A 241 5.82 -22.18 15.20
N VAL A 242 6.94 -22.85 14.92
CA VAL A 242 7.83 -22.54 13.80
C VAL A 242 8.10 -23.81 13.00
N HIS A 243 7.92 -23.76 11.68
CA HIS A 243 8.25 -24.84 10.74
C HIS A 243 9.22 -24.30 9.68
N GLY A 244 10.47 -24.75 9.66
CA GLY A 244 11.46 -24.32 8.67
C GLY A 244 11.94 -22.89 8.91
N LEU A 245 12.92 -22.74 9.78
CA LEU A 245 13.63 -21.49 10.06
C LEU A 245 15.11 -21.71 9.74
N CYS A 246 15.67 -20.93 8.81
CA CYS A 246 17.04 -21.13 8.33
C CYS A 246 17.82 -19.82 8.14
N GLY A 247 19.11 -19.81 8.45
CA GLY A 247 20.01 -18.70 8.07
C GLY A 247 19.64 -17.41 8.79
N ILE A 248 19.65 -17.45 10.12
CA ILE A 248 19.50 -16.26 10.96
C ILE A 248 20.89 -15.85 11.42
N GLN A 249 21.24 -14.59 11.23
CA GLN A 249 22.54 -14.05 11.61
C GLN A 249 22.38 -12.74 12.38
N GLY A 250 22.97 -12.62 13.56
CA GLY A 250 22.92 -11.40 14.37
C GLY A 250 22.59 -11.68 15.84
N ALA A 251 22.73 -10.65 16.67
CA ALA A 251 22.46 -10.77 18.09
C ALA A 251 20.95 -10.82 18.37
N GLY A 252 20.46 -11.70 19.25
CA GLY A 252 19.01 -11.71 19.46
C GLY A 252 18.44 -12.69 20.46
N ALA A 253 17.12 -12.61 20.62
CA ALA A 253 16.35 -13.52 21.45
C ALA A 253 15.32 -14.28 20.61
N GLN A 254 15.25 -15.60 20.75
CA GLN A 254 14.24 -16.42 20.10
C GLN A 254 13.49 -17.24 21.15
N ALA A 255 12.16 -17.12 21.15
CA ALA A 255 11.28 -17.87 22.03
C ALA A 255 10.24 -18.62 21.21
N SER A 256 10.15 -19.94 21.38
CA SER A 256 9.09 -20.72 20.74
C SER A 256 8.63 -21.96 21.50
N SER A 257 7.31 -22.18 21.55
CA SER A 257 6.78 -23.39 22.20
C SER A 257 7.03 -24.66 21.38
N ARG A 258 7.05 -24.59 20.04
CA ARG A 258 7.33 -25.74 19.17
C ARG A 258 8.08 -25.32 17.92
N VAL A 259 9.20 -25.98 17.65
CA VAL A 259 10.03 -25.73 16.46
C VAL A 259 10.26 -27.04 15.70
N HIS A 260 9.98 -27.04 14.40
CA HIS A 260 10.25 -28.13 13.47
C HIS A 260 11.16 -27.61 12.36
N GLY A 261 12.40 -28.08 12.27
CA GLY A 261 13.38 -27.66 11.26
C GLY A 261 13.93 -26.28 11.52
N LEU A 262 14.97 -26.21 12.36
CA LEU A 262 15.78 -25.03 12.65
C LEU A 262 17.20 -25.27 12.13
N CYS A 263 17.75 -24.37 11.32
CA CYS A 263 19.13 -24.52 10.87
C CYS A 263 19.89 -23.20 10.67
N GLY A 264 21.18 -23.16 10.96
CA GLY A 264 22.03 -22.02 10.58
C GLY A 264 21.69 -20.73 11.33
N ILE A 265 21.62 -20.79 12.66
CA ILE A 265 21.50 -19.62 13.53
C ILE A 265 22.92 -19.23 13.97
N HIS A 266 23.34 -18.00 13.70
CA HIS A 266 24.68 -17.49 13.99
C HIS A 266 24.63 -16.15 14.73
N GLY A 267 25.29 -16.05 15.88
CA GLY A 267 25.41 -14.81 16.65
C GLY A 267 25.04 -14.98 18.13
N PRO A 268 25.40 -14.02 18.98
CA PRO A 268 25.15 -14.11 20.40
C PRO A 268 23.66 -13.95 20.72
N GLY A 269 23.11 -14.74 21.64
CA GLY A 269 21.67 -14.65 21.88
C GLY A 269 21.06 -15.63 22.86
N VAL A 270 19.80 -15.39 23.18
CA VAL A 270 19.02 -16.24 24.09
C VAL A 270 18.03 -17.06 23.29
N LEU A 271 18.07 -18.39 23.44
CA LEU A 271 17.14 -19.32 22.82
C LEU A 271 16.29 -20.01 23.88
N ALA A 272 14.97 -19.84 23.81
CA ALA A 272 14.02 -20.44 24.74
C ALA A 272 12.99 -21.27 23.97
N PHE A 273 13.17 -22.59 23.95
CA PHE A 273 12.29 -23.50 23.21
C PHE A 273 11.66 -24.58 24.11
N SER A 274 10.35 -24.81 23.99
CA SER A 274 9.72 -25.87 24.79
C SER A 274 9.85 -27.25 24.14
N ARG A 275 9.66 -27.34 22.82
CA ARG A 275 9.81 -28.59 22.05
C ARG A 275 10.49 -28.30 20.73
N VAL A 276 11.49 -29.10 20.38
CA VAL A 276 12.21 -28.94 19.12
C VAL A 276 12.45 -30.28 18.41
N HIS A 277 12.16 -30.29 17.11
CA HIS A 277 12.44 -31.39 16.18
C HIS A 277 13.25 -30.87 14.99
N GLY A 278 14.43 -31.46 14.74
CA GLY A 278 15.32 -31.06 13.64
C GLY A 278 16.04 -29.74 13.93
N LEU A 279 17.26 -29.84 14.44
CA LEU A 279 18.18 -28.75 14.77
C LEU A 279 19.52 -28.98 14.08
N CYS A 280 20.05 -27.98 13.38
CA CYS A 280 21.43 -28.00 12.86
C CYS A 280 22.07 -26.62 12.88
N GLY A 281 23.40 -26.55 12.99
CA GLY A 281 24.17 -25.32 12.78
C GLY A 281 23.71 -24.12 13.63
N ILE A 282 23.64 -24.28 14.95
CA ILE A 282 23.49 -23.17 15.90
C ILE A 282 24.89 -22.82 16.40
N GLN A 283 25.33 -21.57 16.21
CA GLN A 283 26.64 -21.08 16.62
C GLN A 283 26.53 -19.69 17.27
N GLY A 284 27.14 -19.51 18.44
CA GLY A 284 27.16 -18.23 19.15
C GLY A 284 27.10 -18.38 20.65
N ALA A 285 27.52 -17.35 21.38
CA ALA A 285 27.52 -17.34 22.84
C ALA A 285 26.14 -16.91 23.37
N GLY A 286 25.55 -17.68 24.29
CA GLY A 286 24.37 -17.26 25.03
C GLY A 286 23.56 -18.39 25.65
N ALA A 287 22.54 -18.02 26.43
CA ALA A 287 21.74 -18.95 27.22
C ALA A 287 20.73 -19.73 26.36
N GLN A 288 20.73 -21.05 26.50
CA GLN A 288 19.78 -21.95 25.85
C GLN A 288 18.92 -22.64 26.90
N ALA A 289 17.61 -22.41 26.87
CA ALA A 289 16.64 -23.11 27.69
C ALA A 289 15.78 -23.98 26.79
N CYS A 290 15.98 -25.30 26.84
CA CYS A 290 15.17 -26.28 26.13
C CYS A 290 14.50 -27.23 27.13
N SER A 291 13.16 -27.22 27.20
CA SER A 291 12.44 -28.13 28.12
C SER A 291 12.28 -29.54 27.57
N SER A 292 12.52 -29.75 26.26
CA SER A 292 12.64 -31.08 25.64
C SER A 292 13.31 -30.99 24.26
N LEU A 293 14.43 -31.68 24.07
CA LEU A 293 15.18 -31.76 22.82
C LEU A 293 15.03 -33.16 22.22
N TRP A 294 14.56 -33.28 20.98
CA TRP A 294 14.51 -34.56 20.27
C TRP A 294 15.24 -34.42 18.94
N THR A 295 16.55 -34.70 18.95
CA THR A 295 17.35 -34.88 17.74
C THR A 295 17.15 -36.30 17.21
N ARG A 296 16.72 -36.45 15.95
CA ARG A 296 16.93 -37.68 15.18
C ARG A 296 17.74 -37.30 13.94
N TRP A 297 18.85 -38.01 13.73
CA TRP A 297 19.67 -38.01 12.52
C TRP A 297 18.86 -38.53 11.33
#